data_AF-A0A2V6L1P4-F1
#
_entry.id   AF-A0A2V6L1P4-F1
#
_cell.length_a   1.000
_cell.length_b   1.000
_cell.length_c   1.000
_cell.angle_alpha   90.00
_cell.angle_beta   90.00
_cell.angle_gamma   90.00
#
_symmetry.space_group_name_H-M   'P 1'
#
loop_
_entity.id
_entity.type
_entity.pdbx_description
1 polymer ?
#
loop_
_entity_poly.entity_id
_entity_poly.type
_entity_poly.pdbx_seq_one_letter_code
_entity_poly.pdbx_strand_id
1 'polypeptide(L)'
;MLGVFQGEKLIAAYPVTIGSAHTASPVGEWKVSRITKMPTFRYDKEMLQHGRRSGNFHLLPPGPRNPVGVMWIALNKKGIGIHGTNDPSSIGRAASHGCIRLANWDVVRLATKIKPGDNVSIH
;
A
#
# COMPACT_ATOMS: atom_id res chain seq x y z
N MET A 1 13.02 0.37 -1.02
CA MET A 1 12.70 1.36 -2.07
C MET A 1 11.68 0.74 -3.02
N LEU A 2 10.84 1.53 -3.69
CA LEU A 2 9.94 1.08 -4.77
C LEU A 2 10.41 1.74 -6.08
N GLY A 3 10.89 0.93 -7.01
CA GLY A 3 11.25 1.37 -8.36
C GLY A 3 10.09 1.22 -9.35
N VAL A 4 9.94 2.17 -10.25
CA VAL A 4 8.97 2.13 -11.36
C VAL A 4 9.74 2.04 -12.66
N PHE A 5 9.45 1.02 -13.46
CA PHE A 5 10.15 0.71 -14.69
C PHE A 5 9.24 0.82 -15.91
N GLN A 6 9.78 1.33 -17.02
CA GLN A 6 9.16 1.27 -18.34
C GLN A 6 10.09 0.50 -19.25
N GLY A 7 9.73 -0.76 -19.55
CA GLY A 7 10.71 -1.73 -20.05
C GLY A 7 11.80 -1.95 -18.99
N GLU A 8 13.07 -1.83 -19.40
CA GLU A 8 14.22 -1.97 -18.50
C GLU A 8 14.64 -0.64 -17.85
N LYS A 9 14.04 0.48 -18.27
CA LYS A 9 14.43 1.81 -17.78
C LYS A 9 13.73 2.14 -16.46
N LEU A 10 14.51 2.46 -15.43
CA LEU A 10 14.01 3.06 -14.19
C LEU A 10 13.54 4.50 -14.46
N ILE A 11 12.25 4.79 -14.26
CA ILE A 11 11.65 6.11 -14.51
C ILE A 11 11.26 6.86 -13.25
N ALA A 12 11.17 6.17 -12.10
CA ALA A 12 10.96 6.78 -10.79
C ALA A 12 11.40 5.82 -9.68
N ALA A 13 11.77 6.36 -8.53
CA ALA A 13 12.02 5.58 -7.33
C ALA A 13 11.47 6.31 -6.10
N TYR A 14 10.82 5.58 -5.19
CA TYR A 14 10.19 6.14 -4.01
C TYR A 14 10.67 5.45 -2.73
N PRO A 15 10.89 6.20 -1.63
CA PRO A 15 11.09 5.59 -0.33
C PRO A 15 9.79 4.90 0.11
N VAL A 16 9.93 3.70 0.70
CA VAL A 16 8.79 2.91 1.18
C VAL A 16 9.08 2.32 2.54
N THR A 17 8.04 2.13 3.33
CA THR A 17 8.06 1.20 4.47
C THR A 17 7.36 -0.09 4.07
N ILE A 18 8.02 -1.22 4.31
CA ILE A 18 7.45 -2.56 4.15
C ILE A 18 6.97 -3.12 5.49
N GLY A 19 6.15 -4.18 5.41
CA GLY A 19 5.68 -4.92 6.58
C GLY A 19 6.80 -5.38 7.50
N SER A 20 6.54 -5.40 8.81
CA SER A 20 7.45 -5.96 9.80
C SER A 20 7.57 -7.49 9.66
N ALA A 21 8.56 -8.10 10.31
CA ALA A 21 8.78 -9.56 10.28
C ALA A 21 7.54 -10.39 10.69
N HIS A 22 6.64 -9.83 11.52
CA HIS A 22 5.40 -10.50 11.95
C HIS A 22 4.25 -10.40 10.94
N THR A 23 4.34 -9.47 9.99
CA THR A 23 3.36 -9.22 8.94
C THR A 23 4.13 -8.89 7.66
N ALA A 24 4.96 -9.83 7.19
CA ALA A 24 5.81 -9.56 6.04
C ALA A 24 4.96 -9.22 4.81
N SER A 25 5.38 -8.20 4.05
CA SER A 25 4.83 -7.97 2.72
C SER A 25 5.01 -9.26 1.90
N PRO A 26 4.00 -9.72 1.16
CA PRO A 26 4.08 -11.02 0.52
C PRO A 26 5.05 -10.96 -0.67
N VAL A 27 6.21 -11.58 -0.50
CA VAL A 27 7.20 -11.81 -1.56
C VAL A 27 6.53 -12.55 -2.72
N GLY A 28 6.86 -12.15 -3.95
CA GLY A 28 6.36 -12.74 -5.18
C GLY A 28 5.90 -11.71 -6.21
N GLU A 29 5.31 -12.25 -7.27
CA GLU A 29 4.79 -11.49 -8.41
C GLU A 29 3.29 -11.23 -8.25
N TRP A 30 2.94 -9.95 -8.40
CA TRP A 30 1.58 -9.45 -8.26
C TRP A 30 1.23 -8.55 -9.45
N LYS A 31 -0.04 -8.16 -9.52
CA LYS A 31 -0.55 -7.18 -10.48
C LYS A 31 -1.34 -6.11 -9.75
N VAL A 32 -1.27 -4.87 -10.25
CA VAL A 32 -2.18 -3.80 -9.85
C VAL A 32 -3.59 -4.20 -10.25
N SER A 33 -4.49 -4.36 -9.28
CA SER A 33 -5.89 -4.72 -9.54
C SER A 33 -6.77 -3.48 -9.68
N ARG A 34 -6.57 -2.46 -8.83
CA ARG A 34 -7.36 -1.23 -8.84
C ARG A 34 -6.61 -0.09 -8.16
N ILE A 35 -6.85 1.14 -8.62
CA ILE A 35 -6.37 2.38 -8.00
C ILE A 35 -7.58 3.15 -7.48
N THR A 36 -7.60 3.49 -6.20
CA THR A 36 -8.69 4.20 -5.53
C THR A 36 -8.16 5.48 -4.88
N LYS A 37 -8.65 6.63 -5.35
CA LYS A 37 -8.42 7.95 -4.75
C LYS A 37 -9.33 8.13 -3.53
N MET A 38 -8.82 8.78 -2.48
CA MET A 38 -9.56 9.07 -1.25
C MET A 38 -10.38 7.86 -0.76
N PRO A 39 -9.72 6.74 -0.44
CA PRO A 39 -10.41 5.49 -0.14
C PRO A 39 -11.10 5.52 1.24
N THR A 40 -12.29 4.93 1.33
CA THR A 40 -12.81 4.45 2.62
C THR A 40 -11.96 3.26 3.07
N PHE A 41 -11.51 3.28 4.33
CA PHE A 41 -10.68 2.21 4.88
C PHE A 41 -11.47 1.32 5.82
N ARG A 42 -11.44 0.02 5.58
CA ARG A 42 -12.03 -0.97 6.48
C ARG A 42 -11.02 -1.34 7.55
N TYR A 43 -11.11 -0.69 8.71
CA TYR A 43 -10.31 -1.02 9.88
C TYR A 43 -10.86 -2.27 10.56
N ASP A 44 -10.06 -3.32 10.61
CA ASP A 44 -10.39 -4.61 11.22
C ASP A 44 -9.16 -5.11 11.97
N LYS A 45 -9.24 -5.16 13.30
CA LYS A 45 -8.09 -5.46 14.17
C LYS A 45 -7.56 -6.87 13.93
N GLU A 46 -8.46 -7.85 13.76
CA GLU A 46 -8.09 -9.24 13.45
C GLU A 46 -7.36 -9.34 12.11
N MET A 47 -7.80 -8.57 11.12
CA MET A 47 -7.15 -8.54 9.82
C MET A 47 -5.76 -7.92 9.92
N LEU A 48 -5.62 -6.82 10.67
CA LEU A 48 -4.36 -6.09 10.79
C LEU A 48 -3.31 -6.84 11.63
N GLN A 49 -3.74 -7.59 12.65
CA GLN A 49 -2.85 -8.28 13.58
C GLN A 49 -2.58 -9.74 13.17
N HIS A 50 -3.57 -10.41 12.56
CA HIS A 50 -3.53 -11.85 12.31
C HIS A 50 -3.83 -12.24 10.85
N GLY A 51 -4.09 -11.27 9.97
CA GLY A 51 -4.42 -11.52 8.56
C GLY A 51 -5.78 -12.19 8.34
N ARG A 52 -6.64 -12.26 9.37
CA ARG A 52 -7.95 -12.91 9.33
C ARG A 52 -9.05 -11.87 9.36
N ARG A 53 -9.93 -11.86 8.36
CA ARG A 53 -11.08 -10.94 8.36
C ARG A 53 -12.08 -11.35 9.42
N SER A 54 -12.53 -10.39 10.23
CA SER A 54 -13.59 -10.57 11.22
C SER A 54 -14.85 -9.80 10.82
N GLY A 55 -15.98 -10.09 11.49
CA GLY A 55 -17.20 -9.28 11.39
C GLY A 55 -17.12 -7.96 12.15
N ASN A 56 -16.12 -7.77 13.02
CA ASN A 56 -15.96 -6.57 13.83
C ASN A 56 -15.02 -5.58 13.14
N PHE A 57 -15.59 -4.58 12.48
CA PHE A 57 -14.82 -3.60 11.71
C PHE A 57 -15.46 -2.21 11.75
N HIS A 58 -14.63 -1.21 11.48
CA HIS A 58 -15.06 0.17 11.28
C HIS A 58 -14.75 0.60 9.84
N LEU A 59 -15.67 1.35 9.23
CA LEU A 59 -15.42 2.03 7.96
C LEU A 59 -14.96 3.44 8.26
N LEU A 60 -13.66 3.68 8.10
CA LEU A 60 -13.09 5.00 8.26
C LEU A 60 -13.27 5.77 6.95
N PRO A 61 -13.92 6.95 6.99
CA PRO A 61 -14.09 7.76 5.80
C PRO A 61 -12.73 8.29 5.30
N PRO A 62 -12.69 8.82 4.07
CA PRO A 62 -11.51 9.53 3.59
C PRO A 62 -11.21 10.74 4.47
N GLY A 63 -9.93 10.99 4.78
CA GLY A 63 -9.53 12.15 5.56
C GLY A 63 -8.15 12.02 6.21
N PRO A 64 -7.69 13.06 6.95
CA PRO A 64 -6.32 13.12 7.49
C PRO A 64 -5.96 11.97 8.44
N ARG A 65 -6.96 11.36 9.09
CA ARG A 65 -6.76 10.24 10.04
C ARG A 65 -6.80 8.87 9.37
N ASN A 66 -7.04 8.79 8.06
CA ASN A 66 -7.17 7.52 7.37
C ASN A 66 -5.79 6.82 7.24
N PRO A 67 -5.60 5.60 7.80
CA PRO A 67 -4.30 4.92 7.82
C PRO A 67 -3.70 4.65 6.43
N VAL A 68 -4.54 4.54 5.40
CA VAL A 68 -4.09 4.32 4.01
C VAL A 68 -3.89 5.62 3.23
N GLY A 69 -4.06 6.77 3.88
CA GLY A 69 -3.84 8.09 3.31
C GLY A 69 -4.80 8.41 2.17
N VAL A 70 -4.28 9.08 1.14
CA VAL A 70 -5.09 9.66 0.04
C VAL A 70 -5.28 8.73 -1.15
N MET A 71 -4.59 7.59 -1.18
CA MET A 71 -4.59 6.67 -2.31
C MET A 71 -4.38 5.23 -1.85
N TRP A 72 -5.16 4.32 -2.43
CA TRP A 72 -4.97 2.87 -2.29
C TRP A 72 -4.80 2.23 -3.67
N ILE A 73 -3.67 1.58 -3.89
CA ILE A 73 -3.37 0.79 -5.08
C ILE A 73 -3.45 -0.68 -4.65
N ALA A 74 -4.58 -1.32 -4.95
CA ALA A 74 -4.82 -2.71 -4.64
C ALA A 74 -3.95 -3.61 -5.52
N LEU A 75 -3.39 -4.66 -4.93
CA LEU A 75 -2.80 -5.76 -5.69
C LEU A 75 -3.85 -6.85 -5.96
N ASN A 76 -3.56 -7.81 -6.83
CA ASN A 76 -4.36 -9.01 -7.06
C ASN A 76 -4.26 -10.03 -5.91
N LYS A 77 -3.80 -9.61 -4.73
CA LYS A 77 -3.87 -10.34 -3.46
C LYS A 77 -4.79 -9.61 -2.49
N LYS A 78 -5.79 -10.33 -2.00
CA LYS A 78 -6.82 -9.76 -1.12
C LYS A 78 -6.18 -9.14 0.13
N GLY A 79 -6.50 -7.87 0.39
CA GLY A 79 -6.04 -7.15 1.58
C GLY A 79 -4.62 -6.57 1.47
N ILE A 80 -3.94 -6.74 0.33
CA ILE A 80 -2.59 -6.22 0.12
C ILE A 80 -2.65 -5.09 -0.91
N GLY A 81 -1.90 -4.02 -0.63
CA GLY A 81 -1.85 -2.86 -1.50
C GLY A 81 -0.65 -1.97 -1.22
N ILE A 82 -0.40 -1.08 -2.18
CA ILE A 82 0.51 0.05 -2.06
C ILE A 82 -0.34 1.28 -1.72
N HIS A 83 0.00 2.01 -0.67
CA HIS A 83 -0.87 3.10 -0.20
C HIS A 83 -0.11 4.26 0.44
N GLY A 84 -0.83 5.38 0.63
CA GLY A 84 -0.34 6.56 1.34
C GLY A 84 -0.28 6.36 2.85
N THR A 85 -0.24 7.43 3.64
CA THR A 85 -0.30 7.30 5.10
C THR A 85 -0.78 8.57 5.77
N ASN A 86 -1.38 8.43 6.96
CA ASN A 86 -1.64 9.54 7.88
C ASN A 86 -0.42 9.91 8.75
N ASP A 87 0.66 9.12 8.71
CA ASP A 87 1.88 9.37 9.47
C ASP A 87 3.10 9.38 8.53
N PRO A 88 3.36 10.50 7.82
CA PRO A 88 4.47 10.59 6.87
C PRO A 88 5.85 10.47 7.55
N SER A 89 5.94 10.76 8.86
CA SER A 89 7.19 10.67 9.60
C SER A 89 7.72 9.23 9.68
N SER A 90 6.82 8.24 9.60
CA SER A 90 7.15 6.83 9.72
C SER A 90 7.66 6.15 8.43
N ILE A 91 7.73 6.89 7.32
CA ILE A 91 8.27 6.39 6.04
C ILE A 91 9.78 6.14 6.16
N GLY A 92 10.25 5.00 5.65
CA GLY A 92 11.66 4.60 5.73
C GLY A 92 12.05 3.96 7.07
N ARG A 93 11.09 3.71 7.96
CA ARG A 93 11.26 3.00 9.24
C ARG A 93 10.52 1.66 9.20
N ALA A 94 11.06 0.62 9.84
CA ALA A 94 10.49 -0.73 9.82
C ALA A 94 9.37 -0.88 10.85
N ALA A 95 8.11 -0.65 10.47
CA ALA A 95 6.94 -0.89 11.34
C ALA A 95 5.58 -0.79 10.60
N SER A 96 5.34 -1.51 9.49
CA SER A 96 3.97 -1.64 8.95
C SER A 96 3.38 -3.04 9.15
N HIS A 97 2.06 -3.15 9.03
CA HIS A 97 1.29 -4.40 9.17
C HIS A 97 1.16 -5.14 7.82
N GLY A 98 2.25 -5.31 7.07
CA GLY A 98 2.26 -6.05 5.79
C GLY A 98 1.86 -5.30 4.52
N CYS A 99 1.66 -3.98 4.61
CA CYS A 99 1.38 -3.14 3.45
C CYS A 99 2.61 -2.33 3.01
N ILE A 100 2.66 -2.00 1.71
CA ILE A 100 3.71 -1.16 1.12
C ILE A 100 3.26 0.29 1.25
N ARG A 101 3.91 1.03 2.16
CA ARG A 101 3.47 2.37 2.55
C ARG A 101 4.41 3.44 2.01
N LEU A 102 3.83 4.45 1.37
CA LEU A 102 4.49 5.62 0.81
C LEU A 102 4.00 6.89 1.52
N ALA A 103 4.76 7.98 1.40
CA ALA A 103 4.22 9.30 1.67
C ALA A 103 3.07 9.62 0.69
N ASN A 104 2.11 10.45 1.12
CA ASN A 104 0.93 10.75 0.30
C ASN A 104 1.28 11.38 -1.05
N TRP A 105 2.27 12.27 -1.11
CA TRP A 105 2.70 12.87 -2.37
C TRP A 105 3.34 11.84 -3.32
N ASP A 106 4.03 10.82 -2.79
CA ASP A 106 4.69 9.80 -3.59
C ASP A 106 3.69 8.80 -4.16
N VAL A 107 2.71 8.36 -3.38
CA VAL A 107 1.66 7.46 -3.88
C VAL A 107 0.79 8.15 -4.94
N VAL A 108 0.57 9.47 -4.82
CA VAL A 108 -0.13 10.25 -5.85
C VAL A 108 0.70 10.29 -7.13
N ARG A 109 2.00 10.57 -7.05
CA ARG A 109 2.91 10.53 -8.21
C ARG A 109 2.99 9.14 -8.84
N LEU A 110 3.08 8.09 -8.03
CA LEU A 110 3.06 6.70 -8.49
C LEU A 110 1.79 6.40 -9.28
N ALA A 111 0.61 6.79 -8.77
CA ALA A 111 -0.67 6.56 -9.43
C ALA A 111 -0.80 7.24 -10.81
N THR A 112 0.04 8.24 -11.14
CA THR A 112 0.09 8.83 -12.49
C THR A 112 0.92 8.03 -13.49
N LYS A 113 1.72 7.07 -13.01
CA LYS A 113 2.70 6.31 -13.82
C LYS A 113 2.29 4.85 -14.04
N ILE A 114 1.28 4.38 -13.33
CA ILE A 114 0.82 2.99 -13.37
C ILE A 114 -0.67 2.89 -13.68
N LYS A 115 -1.11 1.71 -14.11
CA LYS A 115 -2.50 1.38 -14.39
C LYS A 115 -2.84 -0.04 -13.91
N PRO A 116 -4.14 -0.37 -13.73
CA PRO A 116 -4.56 -1.75 -13.52
C PRO A 116 -3.98 -2.68 -14.59
N GLY A 117 -3.47 -3.84 -14.16
CA GLY A 117 -2.80 -4.82 -15.00
C GLY A 117 -1.26 -4.77 -14.96
N ASP A 118 -0.67 -3.65 -14.54
CA ASP A 118 0.78 -3.52 -14.41
C ASP A 118 1.35 -4.51 -13.38
N ASN A 119 2.53 -5.05 -13.67
CA ASN A 119 3.22 -6.02 -12.83
C ASN A 119 3.85 -5.34 -11.60
N VAL A 120 3.85 -6.05 -10.48
CA VAL A 120 4.46 -5.62 -9.22
C VAL A 120 5.23 -6.79 -8.63
N SER A 121 6.55 -6.66 -8.54
CA SER A 121 7.43 -7.68 -7.95
C SER A 121 7.84 -7.24 -6.54
N ILE A 122 7.70 -8.13 -5.56
CA ILE A 122 8.15 -7.92 -4.17
C ILE A 122 9.20 -8.99 -3.88
N HIS A 123 10.40 -8.57 -3.51
CA HIS A 123 11.54 -9.43 -3.17
C HIS A 123 12.19 -8.97 -1.86
#